data_AF-A0A951MNX2-F1
#
_entry.id   AF-A0A951MNX2-F1
#
_cell.length_a   1.000
_cell.length_b   1.000
_cell.length_c   1.000
_cell.angle_alpha   90.00
_cell.angle_beta   90.00
_cell.angle_gamma   90.00
#
_symmetry.space_group_name_H-M   'P 1'
#
loop_
_entity.id
_entity.type
_entity.pdbx_description
1 polymer ?
#
loop_
_entity_poly.entity_id
_entity_poly.type
_entity_poly.pdbx_seq_one_letter_code
_entity_poly.pdbx_strand_id
1 'polypeptide(L)' 'MSKIFGFVIGLVWLIFAFLAFRRSAAGWSVEASGLGFWWGVIAVFLTIAAGAAIVGTVLHTRRGASRGAP' A
#
# COMPACT_ATOMS: atom_id res chain seq x y z
N MET A 1 9.63 3.82 -19.60
CA MET A 1 8.23 3.57 -19.19
C MET A 1 8.11 2.93 -17.79
N SER A 2 9.13 3.03 -16.91
CA SER A 2 9.14 2.32 -15.61
C SER A 2 8.46 3.08 -14.45
N LYS A 3 8.09 4.36 -14.66
CA LYS A 3 7.47 5.21 -13.63
C LYS A 3 6.04 4.77 -13.25
N ILE A 4 5.35 4.11 -14.18
CA ILE A 4 3.96 3.66 -14.02
C ILE A 4 3.88 2.37 -13.19
N PHE A 5 4.91 1.52 -13.27
CA PHE A 5 4.88 0.18 -12.68
C PHE A 5 4.70 0.20 -11.16
N GLY A 6 5.49 1.00 -10.45
CA GLY A 6 5.37 1.08 -8.99
C GLY A 6 4.14 1.85 -8.51
N PHE A 7 3.59 2.76 -9.31
CA PHE A 7 2.28 3.38 -9.04
C PHE A 7 1.13 2.39 -9.20
N VAL A 8 1.15 1.57 -10.25
CA VAL A 8 0.13 0.54 -10.48
C VAL A 8 0.18 -0.51 -9.37
N ILE A 9 1.36 -0.99 -9.00
CA ILE A 9 1.51 -1.94 -7.89
C ILE A 9 1.10 -1.34 -6.55
N GLY A 10 1.50 -0.09 -6.27
CA GLY A 10 1.07 0.61 -5.06
C GLY A 10 -0.46 0.74 -5.00
N LEU A 11 -1.11 1.03 -6.12
CA LEU A 11 -2.57 1.14 -6.21
C LEU A 11 -3.26 -0.22 -5.98
N VAL A 12 -2.74 -1.30 -6.57
CA VAL A 12 -3.25 -2.66 -6.33
C VAL A 12 -3.16 -3.02 -4.85
N TRP A 13 -2.02 -2.75 -4.21
CA TRP A 13 -1.87 -3.01 -2.76
C TRP A 13 -2.78 -2.14 -1.89
N LEU A 14 -3.05 -0.90 -2.29
CA LEU A 14 -4.03 -0.03 -1.61
C LEU A 14 -5.46 -0.57 -1.71
N ILE A 15 -5.86 -1.11 -2.86
CA ILE A 15 -7.19 -1.73 -3.02
C ILE A 15 -7.32 -2.94 -2.08
N PHE A 16 -6.30 -3.78 -2.01
CA PHE A 16 -6.29 -4.90 -1.06
C PHE A 16 -6.28 -4.45 0.39
N ALA A 17 -5.52 -3.39 0.73
CA ALA A 17 -5.52 -2.81 2.07
C ALA A 17 -6.91 -2.31 2.48
N PHE A 18 -7.61 -1.63 1.58
CA PHE A 18 -8.97 -1.15 1.81
C PHE A 18 -9.96 -2.30 2.00
N LEU A 19 -9.84 -3.37 1.21
CA LEU A 19 -10.70 -4.54 1.34
C LEU A 19 -10.46 -5.27 2.68
N ALA A 20 -9.20 -5.42 3.08
CA ALA A 20 -8.81 -5.96 4.38
C ALA A 20 -9.34 -5.10 5.53
N PHE A 21 -9.27 -3.77 5.42
CA PHE A 21 -9.81 -2.86 6.42
C PHE A 21 -11.34 -2.99 6.56
N ARG A 22 -12.06 -3.13 5.45
CA ARG A 22 -13.52 -3.39 5.50
C ARG A 22 -13.85 -4.71 6.19
N ARG A 23 -13.06 -5.76 5.94
CA ARG A 23 -13.21 -7.07 6.62
C ARG A 23 -12.88 -6.97 8.10
N SER A 24 -11.87 -6.18 8.46
CA SER A 24 -11.55 -5.86 9.85
C SER A 24 -12.75 -5.20 10.54
N ALA A 25 -13.27 -4.10 9.97
CA ALA A 25 -14.41 -3.38 10.53
C ALA A 25 -15.66 -4.27 10.71
N ALA A 26 -15.93 -5.15 9.75
CA ALA A 26 -17.00 -6.13 9.86
C ALA A 26 -16.75 -7.18 10.96
N GLY A 27 -15.49 -7.61 11.17
CA GLY A 27 -15.15 -8.51 12.27
C GLY A 27 -15.41 -7.89 13.65
N TRP A 28 -15.12 -6.60 13.80
CA TRP A 28 -15.43 -5.85 15.02
C TRP A 28 -16.94 -5.66 15.25
N SER A 29 -17.75 -5.58 14.19
CA SER A 29 -19.20 -5.36 14.32
C SER A 29 -20.01 -6.62 14.63
N VAL A 30 -19.43 -7.82 14.53
CA VAL A 30 -20.15 -9.11 14.73
C VAL A 30 -19.56 -9.87 15.93
N GLU A 31 -18.98 -9.16 16.91
CA GLU A 31 -18.27 -9.72 18.09
C GLU A 31 -17.11 -10.71 17.75
N ALA A 32 -16.72 -10.80 16.48
CA ALA A 32 -15.60 -11.61 16.01
C ALA A 32 -14.27 -10.82 16.09
N SER A 33 -13.93 -10.37 17.30
CA SER A 33 -12.80 -9.47 17.57
C SER A 33 -11.45 -10.03 17.08
N GLY A 34 -11.23 -11.34 17.14
CA GLY A 34 -10.01 -11.98 16.60
C GLY A 34 -9.89 -11.84 15.09
N LEU A 35 -10.98 -12.02 14.34
CA LEU A 35 -11.03 -11.77 12.90
C LEU A 35 -10.82 -10.30 12.59
N GLY A 36 -11.48 -9.40 13.35
CA GLY A 36 -11.29 -7.96 13.25
C GLY A 36 -9.83 -7.54 13.42
N PHE A 37 -9.16 -8.07 14.45
CA PHE A 37 -7.76 -7.79 14.73
C PHE A 37 -6.83 -8.24 13.59
N TRP A 38 -6.88 -9.51 13.18
CA TRP A 38 -5.96 -10.04 12.16
C TRP A 38 -6.15 -9.39 10.78
N TRP A 39 -7.40 -9.11 10.37
CA TRP A 39 -7.65 -8.34 9.15
C TRP A 39 -7.10 -6.91 9.23
N GLY A 40 -7.13 -6.30 10.42
CA GLY A 40 -6.53 -4.99 10.67
C GLY A 40 -5.00 -5.02 10.55
N VAL A 41 -4.35 -6.02 11.14
CA VAL A 41 -2.90 -6.23 11.01
C VAL A 41 -2.50 -6.38 9.53
N ILE A 42 -3.25 -7.16 8.75
CA ILE A 42 -3.03 -7.32 7.31
C ILE A 42 -3.18 -5.97 6.59
N ALA A 43 -4.22 -5.20 6.89
CA ALA A 43 -4.44 -3.88 6.28
C ALA A 43 -3.27 -2.92 6.53
N VAL A 44 -2.68 -2.94 7.72
CA VAL A 44 -1.49 -2.14 8.06
C VAL A 44 -0.29 -2.54 7.21
N PHE A 45 0.04 -3.82 7.12
CA PHE A 45 1.16 -4.29 6.30
C PHE A 45 0.98 -3.97 4.82
N LEU A 46 -0.23 -4.14 4.28
CA LEU A 46 -0.54 -3.80 2.88
C LEU A 46 -0.40 -2.29 2.61
N THR A 47 -0.79 -1.46 3.57
CA THR A 47 -0.63 0.00 3.48
C THR A 47 0.84 0.41 3.47
N ILE A 48 1.66 -0.22 4.33
CA ILE A 48 3.12 0.01 4.35
C ILE A 48 3.74 -0.42 3.01
N ALA A 49 3.36 -1.59 2.49
CA ALA A 49 3.85 -2.09 1.21
C ALA A 49 3.49 -1.14 0.05
N ALA A 50 2.24 -0.65 0.01
CA ALA A 50 1.79 0.33 -0.97
C ALA A 50 2.59 1.65 -0.84
N GLY A 51 2.78 2.14 0.38
CA GLY A 51 3.58 3.33 0.66
C GLY A 51 5.03 3.17 0.19
N ALA A 52 5.67 2.03 0.49
CA ALA A 52 7.03 1.73 0.05
C ALA A 52 7.16 1.68 -1.48
N ALA A 53 6.17 1.10 -2.17
CA ALA A 53 6.15 1.05 -3.63
C ALA A 53 6.04 2.46 -4.26
N ILE A 54 5.16 3.31 -3.72
CA ILE A 54 4.96 4.68 -4.19
C ILE A 54 6.22 5.53 -3.90
N VAL A 55 6.69 5.53 -2.64
CA VAL A 55 7.87 6.31 -2.22
C VAL A 55 9.12 5.85 -2.97
N GLY A 56 9.33 4.54 -3.12
CA GLY A 56 10.43 3.97 -3.89
C GLY A 56 10.41 4.44 -5.34
N THR A 57 9.23 4.52 -5.96
CA THR A 57 9.06 5.00 -7.35
C THR A 57 9.36 6.50 -7.47
N VAL A 58 8.91 7.31 -6.52
CA VAL A 58 9.16 8.77 -6.50
C VAL A 58 10.66 9.06 -6.27
N LEU A 59 11.32 8.35 -5.36
CA LEU A 59 12.75 8.54 -5.08
C LEU A 59 13.64 8.14 -6.26
N HIS A 60 13.37 7.00 -6.91
CA HIS A 60 14.11 6.59 -8.10
C HIS A 60 13.90 7.56 -9.27
N THR A 61 12.72 8.16 -9.37
CA THR A 61 12.44 9.18 -10.38
C THR A 61 13.27 10.45 -10.17
N ARG A 62 13.47 10.90 -8.92
CA ARG A 62 14.28 12.10 -8.63
C ARG A 62 15.78 11.90 -8.89
N ARG A 63 16.35 10.74 -8.53
CA ARG A 63 17.78 10.43 -8.76
C ARG A 63 18.16 10.30 -10.24
N GLY A 64 17.20 9.95 -11.10
CA GLY A 64 17.41 9.94 -12.56
C GLY A 64 17.44 11.34 -13.18
N ALA A 65 16.68 12.30 -12.64
CA ALA A 65 16.63 13.67 -13.16
C ALA A 65 17.86 14.51 -12.74
N SER A 66 18.44 14.25 -11.57
CA SER A 66 19.59 15.00 -11.05
C SER A 66 20.95 14.64 -11.66
N ARG A 67 21.02 13.63 -12.55
CA ARG A 67 22.26 13.23 -13.28
C ARG A 67 22.35 13.79 -14.70
N GLY A 68 21.44 14.68 -15.09
CA GLY A 68 21.38 15.29 -16.42
C GLY A 68 21.47 16.82 -16.41
N ALA A 69 22.17 17.41 -15.43
CA ALA A 69 22.55 18.83 -15.53
C ALA A 69 23.87 18.92 -16.31
N PRO A 70 23.95 19.77 -17.36
CA PRO A 70 25.16 19.99 -18.16
C PRO A 70 26.30 20.60 -17.34
#